data_AF-A0A7K0V1C1-F1
#
_entry.id   AF-A0A7K0V1C1-F1
#
_cell.length_a   1.000
_cell.length_b   1.000
_cell.length_c   1.000
_cell.angle_alpha   90.00
_cell.angle_beta   90.00
_cell.angle_gamma   90.00
#
_symmetry.space_group_name_H-M   'P 1'
#
loop_
_entity.id
_entity.type
_entity.pdbx_description
1 polymer ?
#
loop_
_entity_poly.entity_id
_entity_poly.type
_entity_poly.pdbx_seq_one_letter_code
_entity_poly.pdbx_strand_id
1 'polypeptide(L)'
;MTRKYELPDWLSRSATDPGQDPAAEEQRAMAMLSEVGPLIVSCVSSDLSTWLRMRSTEIAAAWLGEVSVEASTDIGAAADAATQRVSDELQEFLALDPSLQSTTPQSILRGCHVEPGQALSALGVPEVEREEFEVRSLPGDKWSLAPSDLGQISESLGPLLLAWGLAKARALRARSANG
;
A
#
# COMPACT_ATOMS: atom_id res chain seq x y z
N MET A 1 17.99 5.50 -29.65
CA MET A 1 18.39 5.17 -28.26
C MET A 1 17.13 4.81 -27.51
N THR A 2 16.85 3.52 -27.35
CA THR A 2 15.61 3.05 -26.70
C THR A 2 15.97 1.89 -25.77
N ARG A 3 16.28 2.21 -24.51
CA ARG A 3 16.17 1.26 -23.39
C ARG A 3 15.31 1.95 -22.36
N LYS A 4 14.02 1.64 -22.35
CA LYS A 4 13.09 2.05 -21.29
C LYS A 4 12.23 0.84 -21.02
N TYR A 5 12.38 0.31 -19.80
CA TYR A 5 11.64 -0.83 -19.22
C TYR A 5 12.14 -2.22 -19.65
N GLU A 6 13.37 -2.56 -19.25
CA GLU A 6 13.69 -3.98 -19.01
C GLU A 6 12.96 -4.38 -17.72
N LEU A 7 12.11 -5.41 -17.82
CA LEU A 7 11.47 -6.00 -16.65
C LEU A 7 12.56 -6.63 -15.76
N PRO A 8 12.42 -6.60 -14.43
CA PRO A 8 13.36 -7.28 -13.54
C PRO A 8 13.54 -8.75 -13.95
N ASP A 9 14.75 -9.32 -13.77
CA ASP A 9 15.07 -10.69 -14.22
C ASP A 9 14.07 -11.74 -13.68
N TRP A 10 13.51 -11.53 -12.49
CA TRP A 10 12.50 -12.38 -11.88
C TRP A 10 11.08 -12.26 -12.48
N LEU A 11 10.83 -11.25 -13.33
CA LEU A 11 9.59 -11.07 -14.10
C LEU A 11 9.69 -11.62 -15.53
N SER A 12 10.86 -12.11 -15.95
CA SER A 12 11.04 -12.77 -17.24
C SER A 12 10.10 -13.97 -17.33
N ARG A 13 9.37 -14.05 -18.46
CA ARG A 13 8.38 -15.10 -18.72
C ARG A 13 9.02 -16.47 -18.54
N SER A 14 8.49 -17.27 -17.60
CA SER A 14 8.61 -18.72 -17.64
C SER A 14 8.30 -19.17 -19.08
N ALA A 15 9.25 -19.86 -19.71
CA ALA A 15 9.07 -20.46 -21.04
C ALA A 15 8.13 -21.67 -21.00
N THR A 16 7.72 -22.08 -19.80
CA THR A 16 6.83 -23.21 -19.56
C THR A 16 5.40 -22.70 -19.51
N ASP A 17 4.55 -23.22 -20.39
CA ASP A 17 3.11 -22.98 -20.32
C ASP A 17 2.62 -23.41 -18.92
N PRO A 18 1.89 -22.57 -18.16
CA PRO A 18 1.38 -22.92 -16.84
C PRO A 18 0.59 -24.24 -16.79
N GLY A 19 0.15 -24.78 -17.93
CA GLY A 19 -0.47 -26.10 -18.03
C GLY A 19 0.45 -27.32 -17.95
N GLN A 20 1.78 -27.18 -18.02
CA GLN A 20 2.69 -28.35 -18.08
C GLN A 20 3.12 -28.89 -16.70
N ASP A 21 3.18 -28.05 -15.67
CA ASP A 21 3.50 -28.46 -14.30
C ASP A 21 2.90 -27.47 -13.28
N PRO A 22 1.63 -27.65 -12.90
CA PRO A 22 0.97 -26.73 -11.97
C PRO A 22 1.62 -26.73 -10.58
N ALA A 23 2.18 -27.86 -10.12
CA ALA A 23 2.84 -27.92 -8.82
C ALA A 23 4.12 -27.06 -8.78
N ALA A 24 4.95 -27.11 -9.83
CA ALA A 24 6.12 -26.24 -9.92
C ALA A 24 5.75 -24.76 -10.07
N GLU A 25 4.68 -24.43 -10.80
CA GLU A 25 4.16 -23.07 -10.91
C GLU A 25 3.66 -22.53 -9.56
N GLU A 26 2.92 -23.34 -8.79
CA GLU A 26 2.50 -22.98 -7.44
C GLU A 26 3.71 -22.72 -6.55
N GLN A 27 4.72 -23.60 -6.55
CA GLN A 27 5.93 -23.43 -5.75
C GLN A 27 6.67 -22.13 -6.08
N ARG A 28 6.84 -21.81 -7.37
CA ARG A 28 7.47 -20.54 -7.82
C ARG A 28 6.67 -19.32 -7.36
N ALA A 29 5.34 -19.39 -7.49
CA ALA A 29 4.46 -18.31 -7.08
C ALA A 29 4.52 -18.07 -5.57
N MET A 30 4.51 -19.13 -4.77
CA MET A 30 4.64 -19.05 -3.31
C MET A 30 6.00 -18.50 -2.87
N ALA A 31 7.10 -18.90 -3.54
CA ALA A 31 8.42 -18.33 -3.27
C ALA A 31 8.45 -16.82 -3.53
N MET A 32 7.88 -16.36 -4.65
CA MET A 32 7.78 -14.94 -4.98
C MET A 32 6.95 -14.16 -3.95
N LEU A 33 5.82 -14.72 -3.48
CA LEU A 33 5.02 -14.09 -2.43
C LEU A 33 5.81 -13.96 -1.12
N SER A 34 6.56 -14.99 -0.74
CA SER A 34 7.41 -14.97 0.46
C SER A 34 8.55 -13.98 0.37
N GLU A 35 9.06 -13.69 -0.82
CA GLU A 35 10.13 -12.71 -1.05
C GLU A 35 9.58 -11.27 -1.05
N VAL A 36 8.48 -11.03 -1.77
CA VAL A 36 7.93 -9.69 -1.97
C VAL A 36 7.20 -9.17 -0.74
N GLY A 37 6.54 -10.04 0.04
CA GLY A 37 5.76 -9.64 1.21
C GLY A 37 6.53 -8.79 2.22
N PRO A 38 7.69 -9.27 2.73
CA PRO A 38 8.53 -8.49 3.64
C PRO A 38 9.03 -7.17 3.07
N LEU A 39 9.29 -7.10 1.75
CA LEU A 39 9.72 -5.87 1.09
C LEU A 39 8.60 -4.82 1.05
N ILE A 40 7.35 -5.24 0.81
CA ILE A 40 6.18 -4.36 0.88
C ILE A 40 6.08 -3.75 2.28
N VAL A 41 6.13 -4.59 3.32
CA VAL A 41 6.05 -4.13 4.72
C VAL A 41 7.20 -3.18 5.02
N SER A 42 8.43 -3.51 4.62
CA SER A 42 9.59 -2.65 4.86
C SER A 42 9.47 -1.28 4.20
N CYS A 43 8.97 -1.18 2.96
CA CYS A 43 8.75 0.11 2.32
C CYS A 43 7.72 0.94 3.09
N VAL A 44 6.63 0.31 3.52
CA VAL A 44 5.54 0.99 4.24
C VAL A 44 6.01 1.47 5.61
N SER A 45 6.65 0.60 6.40
CA SER A 45 7.15 0.94 7.73
C SER A 45 8.17 2.07 7.71
N SER A 46 9.00 2.15 6.67
CA SER A 46 10.06 3.19 6.56
C SER A 46 9.53 4.52 6.05
N ASP A 47 8.65 4.52 5.04
CA ASP A 47 8.38 5.72 4.25
C ASP A 47 7.00 6.34 4.54
N LEU A 48 6.02 5.55 5.02
CA LEU A 48 4.63 6.01 5.15
C LEU A 48 4.48 7.14 6.19
N SER A 49 5.14 7.04 7.35
CA SER A 49 5.02 8.06 8.40
C SER A 49 5.52 9.42 7.91
N THR A 50 6.67 9.44 7.25
CA THR A 50 7.26 10.67 6.69
C THR A 50 6.30 11.32 5.69
N TRP A 51 5.74 10.53 4.78
CA TRP A 51 4.78 11.02 3.80
C TRP A 51 3.49 11.56 4.44
N LEU A 52 2.91 10.81 5.39
CA LEU A 52 1.69 11.23 6.11
C LEU A 52 1.90 12.51 6.91
N ARG A 53 3.05 12.65 7.59
CA ARG A 53 3.42 13.86 8.33
C ARG A 53 3.48 15.06 7.43
N MET A 54 4.22 14.96 6.33
CA MET A 54 4.33 16.01 5.33
C MET A 54 2.94 16.39 4.82
N ARG A 55 2.15 15.41 4.35
CA ARG A 55 0.85 15.66 3.74
C ARG A 55 -0.16 16.28 4.73
N SER A 56 -0.22 15.78 5.95
CA SER A 56 -1.12 16.31 6.98
C SER A 56 -0.70 17.71 7.41
N THR A 57 0.62 17.98 7.51
CA THR A 57 1.14 19.32 7.84
C THR A 57 0.82 20.32 6.74
N GLU A 58 0.93 19.95 5.46
CA GLU A 58 0.53 20.79 4.33
C GLU A 58 -0.95 21.20 4.43
N ILE A 59 -1.82 20.23 4.72
CA ILE A 59 -3.26 20.48 4.85
C ILE A 59 -3.54 21.37 6.07
N ALA A 60 -2.94 21.08 7.22
CA ALA A 60 -3.09 21.91 8.40
C ALA A 60 -2.60 23.35 8.16
N ALA A 61 -1.45 23.53 7.52
CA ALA A 61 -0.88 24.84 7.22
C ALA A 61 -1.76 25.64 6.25
N ALA A 62 -2.37 24.98 5.27
CA ALA A 62 -3.27 25.63 4.32
C ALA A 62 -4.50 26.27 5.00
N TRP A 63 -4.93 25.74 6.15
CA TRP A 63 -6.11 26.23 6.88
C TRP A 63 -5.78 27.07 8.11
N LEU A 64 -4.76 26.69 8.86
CA LEU A 64 -4.38 27.32 10.13
C LEU A 64 -3.28 28.37 9.96
N GLY A 65 -2.61 28.41 8.81
CA GLY A 65 -1.41 29.19 8.60
C GLY A 65 -0.19 28.52 9.22
N GLU A 66 0.40 29.13 10.24
CA GLU A 66 1.54 28.54 10.93
C GLU A 66 1.08 27.37 11.83
N VAL A 67 1.64 26.19 11.61
CA VAL A 67 1.36 25.00 12.42
C VAL A 67 2.20 25.08 13.70
N SER A 68 1.55 25.09 14.86
CA SER A 68 2.24 25.13 16.14
C SER A 68 3.09 23.87 16.39
N VAL A 69 4.04 23.95 17.31
CA VAL A 69 4.88 22.80 17.69
C VAL A 69 4.04 21.66 18.25
N GLU A 70 3.00 21.97 19.03
CA GLU A 70 2.06 21.01 19.58
C GLU A 70 1.27 20.32 18.45
N ALA A 71 0.70 21.09 17.52
CA ALA A 71 -0.03 20.53 16.38
C ALA A 71 0.86 19.65 15.49
N SER A 72 2.10 20.06 15.26
CA SER A 72 3.10 19.27 14.51
C SER A 72 3.45 17.97 15.24
N THR A 73 3.54 18.01 16.57
CA THR A 73 3.77 16.82 17.41
C THR A 73 2.59 15.84 17.32
N ASP A 74 1.36 16.34 17.41
CA ASP A 74 0.14 15.53 17.33
C ASP A 74 -0.04 14.88 15.95
N ILE A 75 0.18 15.64 14.87
CA ILE A 75 0.23 15.12 13.49
C ILE A 75 1.28 14.02 13.37
N GLY A 76 2.45 14.25 13.97
CA GLY A 76 3.54 13.29 14.01
C GLY A 76 3.15 11.96 14.65
N ALA A 77 2.57 12.02 15.86
CA ALA A 77 2.12 10.84 16.58
C ALA A 77 1.03 10.09 15.81
N ALA A 78 0.10 10.80 15.18
CA ALA A 78 -0.96 10.20 14.38
C ALA A 78 -0.41 9.48 13.13
N ALA A 79 0.57 10.06 12.45
CA ALA A 79 1.23 9.42 11.30
C ALA A 79 2.01 8.15 11.70
N ASP A 80 2.70 8.15 12.83
CA ASP A 80 3.37 6.96 13.37
C ASP A 80 2.35 5.87 13.72
N ALA A 81 1.25 6.23 14.38
CA ALA A 81 0.19 5.29 14.75
C ALA A 81 -0.44 4.63 13.52
N ALA A 82 -0.76 5.42 12.48
CA ALA A 82 -1.26 4.90 11.21
C ALA A 82 -0.23 3.97 10.54
N THR A 83 1.04 4.37 10.53
CA THR A 83 2.12 3.57 9.92
C THR A 83 2.27 2.24 10.62
N GLN A 84 2.29 2.23 11.95
CA GLN A 84 2.37 1.02 12.75
C GLN A 84 1.19 0.09 12.46
N ARG A 85 -0.04 0.60 12.58
CA ARG A 85 -1.25 -0.21 12.35
C ARG A 85 -1.28 -0.80 10.94
N VAL A 86 -1.04 0.02 9.91
CA VAL A 86 -1.06 -0.43 8.52
C VAL A 86 0.03 -1.47 8.26
N SER A 87 1.21 -1.29 8.85
CA SER A 87 2.31 -2.26 8.71
C SER A 87 1.99 -3.60 9.37
N ASP A 88 1.40 -3.57 10.58
CA ASP A 88 0.96 -4.76 11.29
C ASP A 88 -0.15 -5.50 10.51
N GLU A 89 -1.16 -4.77 10.03
CA GLU A 89 -2.25 -5.33 9.22
C GLU A 89 -1.74 -5.94 7.91
N LEU A 90 -0.78 -5.28 7.25
CA LEU A 90 -0.11 -5.83 6.05
C LEU A 90 0.68 -7.09 6.38
N GLN A 91 1.43 -7.11 7.48
CA GLN A 91 2.20 -8.27 7.89
C GLN A 91 1.30 -9.48 8.16
N GLU A 92 0.21 -9.29 8.91
CA GLU A 92 -0.79 -10.33 9.17
C GLU A 92 -1.44 -10.81 7.87
N PHE A 93 -1.88 -9.88 7.02
CA PHE A 93 -2.52 -10.19 5.75
C PHE A 93 -1.61 -10.97 4.78
N LEU A 94 -0.34 -10.54 4.66
CA LEU A 94 0.63 -11.16 3.75
C LEU A 94 1.10 -12.54 4.23
N ALA A 95 0.96 -12.84 5.53
CA ALA A 95 1.23 -14.15 6.08
C ALA A 95 0.11 -15.18 5.81
N LEU A 96 -1.10 -14.73 5.42
CA LEU A 96 -2.20 -15.62 5.07
C LEU A 96 -1.90 -16.40 3.78
N ASP A 97 -2.46 -17.60 3.70
CA ASP A 97 -2.52 -18.33 2.44
C ASP A 97 -3.23 -17.49 1.36
N PRO A 98 -2.75 -17.47 0.10
CA PRO A 98 -3.32 -16.63 -0.96
C PRO A 98 -4.82 -16.82 -1.20
N SER A 99 -5.37 -18.00 -0.92
CA SER A 99 -6.81 -18.27 -1.06
C SER A 99 -7.66 -17.66 0.05
N LEU A 100 -7.07 -17.36 1.20
CA LEU A 100 -7.74 -16.76 2.36
C LEU A 100 -7.70 -15.22 2.35
N GLN A 101 -6.89 -14.64 1.48
CA GLN A 101 -6.74 -13.19 1.35
C GLN A 101 -7.93 -12.59 0.58
N SER A 102 -8.92 -12.12 1.33
CA SER A 102 -10.17 -11.52 0.82
C SER A 102 -10.05 -10.06 0.36
N THR A 103 -8.92 -9.41 0.62
CA THR A 103 -8.64 -8.01 0.26
C THR A 103 -7.32 -7.87 -0.52
N THR A 104 -6.84 -6.63 -0.71
CA THR A 104 -5.56 -6.31 -1.35
C THR A 104 -4.69 -5.44 -0.43
N PRO A 105 -3.35 -5.48 -0.56
CA PRO A 105 -2.45 -4.58 0.17
C PRO A 105 -2.78 -3.11 -0.06
N GLN A 106 -3.20 -2.75 -1.28
CA GLN A 106 -3.60 -1.37 -1.59
C GLN A 106 -4.85 -0.95 -0.80
N SER A 107 -5.80 -1.86 -0.57
CA SER A 107 -6.97 -1.55 0.25
C SER A 107 -6.60 -1.30 1.71
N ILE A 108 -5.65 -2.07 2.25
CA ILE A 108 -5.12 -1.87 3.61
C ILE A 108 -4.38 -0.53 3.70
N LEU A 109 -3.50 -0.25 2.74
CA LEU A 109 -2.77 1.02 2.66
C LEU A 109 -3.69 2.23 2.60
N ARG A 110 -4.80 2.15 1.86
CA ARG A 110 -5.80 3.22 1.82
C ARG A 110 -6.41 3.52 3.18
N GLY A 111 -6.33 2.62 4.16
CA GLY A 111 -6.73 2.85 5.54
C GLY A 111 -5.80 3.78 6.32
N CYS A 112 -4.66 4.21 5.78
CA CYS A 112 -3.69 5.07 6.48
C CYS A 112 -4.21 6.48 6.83
N HIS A 113 -5.34 6.89 6.25
CA HIS A 113 -5.95 8.21 6.49
C HIS A 113 -6.60 8.38 7.86
N VAL A 114 -6.89 7.28 8.58
CA VAL A 114 -7.78 7.30 9.74
C VAL A 114 -7.21 8.15 10.88
N GLU A 115 -6.02 7.82 11.37
CA GLU A 115 -5.40 8.54 12.51
C GLU A 115 -5.00 9.98 12.14
N PRO A 116 -4.37 10.24 10.98
CA PRO A 116 -4.02 11.61 10.60
C PRO A 116 -5.26 12.47 10.35
N GLY A 117 -6.34 11.89 9.80
CA GLY A 117 -7.61 12.58 9.66
C GLY A 117 -8.25 12.94 11.00
N GLN A 118 -8.16 12.05 12.01
CA GLN A 118 -8.61 12.36 13.37
C GLN A 118 -7.79 13.51 13.99
N ALA A 119 -6.48 13.55 13.77
CA ALA A 119 -5.63 14.64 14.23
C ALA A 119 -6.00 15.98 13.57
N LEU A 120 -6.21 16.00 12.25
CA LEU A 120 -6.68 17.20 11.54
C LEU A 120 -8.05 17.66 12.05
N SER A 121 -8.97 16.72 12.29
CA SER A 121 -10.29 17.02 12.87
C SER A 121 -10.17 17.65 14.26
N ALA A 122 -9.27 17.14 15.11
CA ALA A 122 -9.05 17.66 16.46
C ALA A 122 -8.45 19.07 16.46
N LEU A 123 -7.65 19.39 15.44
CA LEU A 123 -7.11 20.72 15.19
C LEU A 123 -8.15 21.70 14.59
N GLY A 124 -9.38 21.25 14.33
CA GLY A 124 -10.44 22.07 13.74
C GLY A 124 -10.26 22.34 12.24
N VAL A 125 -9.42 21.55 11.56
CA VAL A 125 -9.22 21.66 10.12
C VAL A 125 -10.47 21.16 9.40
N PRO A 126 -11.13 21.97 8.55
CA PRO A 126 -12.31 21.53 7.83
C PRO A 126 -11.97 20.42 6.83
N GLU A 127 -12.98 19.62 6.48
CA GLU A 127 -12.86 18.59 5.43
C GLU A 127 -12.53 19.26 4.08
N VAL A 128 -11.72 18.60 3.25
CA VAL A 128 -11.34 19.16 1.95
C VAL A 128 -12.41 18.87 0.91
N GLU A 129 -12.58 19.77 -0.06
CA GLU A 129 -13.40 19.47 -1.22
C GLU A 129 -12.70 18.38 -2.06
N ARG A 130 -13.44 17.32 -2.37
CA ARG A 130 -12.93 16.12 -3.04
C ARG A 130 -13.72 15.83 -4.30
N GLU A 131 -13.01 15.33 -5.30
CA GLU A 131 -13.60 14.88 -6.55
C GLU A 131 -14.60 13.74 -6.32
N GLU A 132 -15.66 13.69 -7.13
CA GLU A 132 -16.77 12.73 -6.95
C GLU A 132 -16.28 11.27 -6.92
N PHE A 133 -15.29 10.95 -7.75
CA PHE A 133 -14.69 9.61 -7.78
C PHE A 133 -13.98 9.27 -6.47
N GLU A 134 -13.28 10.22 -5.86
CA GLU A 134 -12.56 10.01 -4.60
C GLU A 134 -13.56 9.79 -3.46
N VAL A 135 -14.60 10.62 -3.37
CA VAL A 135 -15.66 10.49 -2.36
C VAL A 135 -16.34 9.12 -2.46
N ARG A 136 -16.63 8.66 -3.67
CA ARG A 136 -17.26 7.34 -3.88
C ARG A 136 -16.33 6.18 -3.57
N SER A 137 -15.06 6.29 -3.93
CA SER A 137 -14.10 5.18 -3.81
C SER A 137 -13.50 5.05 -2.40
N LEU A 138 -13.42 6.13 -1.63
CA LEU A 138 -12.94 6.14 -0.27
C LEU A 138 -13.66 7.24 0.55
N PRO A 139 -14.93 7.02 0.95
CA PRO A 139 -15.75 8.03 1.61
C PRO A 139 -15.23 8.45 3.00
N GLY A 140 -14.46 7.58 3.67
CA GLY A 140 -13.87 7.87 4.98
C GLY A 140 -12.71 8.88 4.95
N ASP A 141 -12.06 9.05 3.79
CA ASP A 141 -10.86 9.87 3.66
C ASP A 141 -11.16 11.35 3.41
N LYS A 142 -11.73 12.01 4.41
CA LYS A 142 -12.24 13.39 4.33
C LYS A 142 -11.19 14.47 4.00
N TRP A 143 -9.90 14.14 4.06
CA TRP A 143 -8.79 15.06 3.81
C TRP A 143 -7.88 14.61 2.64
N SER A 144 -8.27 13.57 1.88
CA SER A 144 -7.45 12.99 0.80
C SER A 144 -6.03 12.64 1.27
N LEU A 145 -5.96 11.93 2.40
CA LEU A 145 -4.73 11.44 3.05
C LEU A 145 -4.37 10.02 2.63
N ALA A 146 -5.23 9.31 1.91
CA ALA A 146 -4.86 8.07 1.25
C ALA A 146 -4.10 8.39 -0.05
N PRO A 147 -2.96 7.72 -0.31
CA PRO A 147 -2.15 7.98 -1.49
C PRO A 147 -2.94 7.63 -2.77
N SER A 148 -3.03 8.58 -3.69
CA SER A 148 -3.57 8.34 -5.03
C SER A 148 -2.56 7.63 -5.94
N ASP A 149 -1.26 7.82 -5.65
CA ASP A 149 -0.13 7.14 -6.27
C ASP A 149 0.84 6.62 -5.19
N LEU A 150 1.20 5.34 -5.28
CA LEU A 150 2.09 4.67 -4.32
C LEU A 150 3.53 5.17 -4.44
N GLY A 151 3.92 5.71 -5.59
CA GLY A 151 5.22 6.36 -5.79
C GLY A 151 5.42 7.59 -4.91
N GLN A 152 4.33 8.16 -4.36
CA GLN A 152 4.42 9.24 -3.38
C GLN A 152 4.94 8.77 -2.02
N ILE A 153 4.75 7.49 -1.68
CA ILE A 153 5.29 6.88 -0.47
C ILE A 153 6.68 6.34 -0.78
N SER A 154 6.79 5.47 -1.79
CA SER A 154 8.06 4.81 -2.13
C SER A 154 8.03 4.39 -3.59
N GLU A 155 9.08 4.71 -4.34
CA GLU A 155 9.21 4.33 -5.76
C GLU A 155 9.13 2.80 -5.97
N SER A 156 9.54 2.02 -4.96
CA SER A 156 9.55 0.56 -5.01
C SER A 156 8.17 -0.08 -4.76
N LEU A 157 7.23 0.63 -4.12
CA LEU A 157 6.00 0.02 -3.62
C LEU A 157 5.06 -0.42 -4.75
N GLY A 158 4.93 0.38 -5.81
CA GLY A 158 4.12 0.04 -6.99
C GLY A 158 4.58 -1.28 -7.67
N PRO A 159 5.85 -1.41 -8.06
CA PRO A 159 6.41 -2.65 -8.60
C PRO A 159 6.23 -3.86 -7.68
N LEU A 160 6.43 -3.69 -6.36
CA LEU A 160 6.26 -4.77 -5.39
C LEU A 160 4.80 -5.24 -5.29
N LEU A 161 3.82 -4.33 -5.27
CA LEU A 161 2.41 -4.72 -5.26
C LEU A 161 1.98 -5.43 -6.55
N LEU A 162 2.53 -5.01 -7.70
CA LEU A 162 2.30 -5.69 -8.97
C LEU A 162 2.87 -7.12 -8.95
N ALA A 163 4.09 -7.29 -8.43
CA ALA A 163 4.75 -8.57 -8.24
C ALA A 163 3.90 -9.53 -7.41
N TRP A 164 3.43 -9.03 -6.25
CA TRP A 164 2.56 -9.76 -5.35
C TRP A 164 1.25 -10.19 -6.04
N GLY A 165 0.60 -9.27 -6.77
CA GLY A 165 -0.67 -9.56 -7.45
C GLY A 165 -0.51 -10.63 -8.54
N LEU A 166 0.58 -10.57 -9.31
CA LEU A 166 0.91 -11.58 -10.31
C LEU A 166 1.19 -12.94 -9.68
N ALA A 167 1.98 -12.97 -8.60
CA ALA A 167 2.32 -14.19 -7.89
C ALA A 167 1.07 -14.85 -7.27
N LYS A 168 0.22 -14.07 -6.59
CA LYS A 168 -1.06 -14.54 -6.06
C LYS A 168 -1.93 -15.16 -7.15
N ALA A 169 -2.08 -14.47 -8.29
CA ALA A 169 -2.87 -14.98 -9.41
C ALA A 169 -2.31 -16.30 -9.98
N ARG A 170 -0.98 -16.44 -10.07
CA ARG A 170 -0.32 -17.68 -10.51
C ARG A 170 -0.56 -18.82 -9.53
N ALA A 171 -0.38 -18.59 -8.23
CA ALA A 171 -0.63 -19.61 -7.20
C ALA A 171 -2.07 -20.13 -7.26
N LEU A 172 -3.05 -19.22 -7.34
CA LEU A 172 -4.47 -19.60 -7.40
C LEU A 172 -4.82 -20.36 -8.69
N ARG A 173 -4.28 -19.96 -9.84
CA ARG A 173 -4.49 -20.68 -11.12
C ARG A 173 -3.88 -22.07 -11.10
N ALA A 174 -2.67 -22.21 -10.57
CA ALA A 174 -2.00 -23.49 -10.44
C ALA A 174 -2.79 -24.49 -9.58
N ARG A 175 -3.33 -24.01 -8.45
CA ARG A 175 -4.20 -24.81 -7.58
C ARG A 175 -5.48 -25.27 -8.30
N SER A 176 -6.13 -24.37 -9.04
CA SER A 176 -7.32 -24.71 -9.82
C SER A 176 -7.05 -25.68 -10.98
N ALA A 177 -5.81 -25.87 -11.38
CA ALA A 177 -5.42 -26.87 -12.39
C ALA A 177 -5.07 -28.24 -11.79
N ASN A 178 -4.81 -28.30 -10.48
CA ASN A 178 -4.52 -29.53 -9.72
C ASN A 178 -5.76 -30.18 -9.09
N GLY A 179 -6.89 -29.47 -9.03
CA GLY A 179 -8.17 -29.95 -8.47
C GLY A 179 -9.19 -30.24 -9.56
#